data_AF-A0A0G4PZK2-F1
#
_entry.id   AF-A0A0G4PZK2-F1
#
_cell.length_a   1.000
_cell.length_b   1.000
_cell.length_c   1.000
_cell.angle_alpha   90.00
_cell.angle_beta   90.00
_cell.angle_gamma   90.00
#
_symmetry.space_group_name_H-M   'P 1'
#
loop_
_entity.id
_entity.type
_entity.pdbx_description
1 polymer ?
#
loop_
_entity_poly.entity_id
_entity_poly.type
_entity_poly.pdbx_seq_one_letter_code
_entity_poly.pdbx_strand_id
1 'polypeptide(L)'
;MNYSSEKYTQMGYMGIILFIVILFGIFACVIFLRKKRSVWVMRLASMTHSAYGHLLLAAIGIFWASSVSVLGTQLQKQWFDGEVWGFESLFFAIPVTCALVLSVLHYIYSQHKEQTNQTRASYNAVNENGTQCINMLSVINSCVQDLRKIMQAETHQVGSILGNEDLVNSYNDTLDSAIDTVQESILKVTHRFLEGNDDVTIKSNLFSLVPTSSLLNTFQSEDVYKQENHSIFSKNAVVFSPFFLFSSNLQSRLEHCDHVLICEQQFTCELNKKYQFSNCYKNGKNSNSYPICMPFSTIEEVGKIKHPNLFGAPEAVITAREVYIKSIQECVDTYLNQLKKSPTYREHLTGVYEQDIRKYYEKDKDRTKSILSVPIGKLDIDCNTLEIPIVFEEIAGVINIYVDRVNFLENEIKSEVYYSTIKPLCHNLSVLMSLKILYSKLLNSYNLNDNEKEDNYLTDLKSEV
;
A
#
# COMPACT_ATOMS: atom_id res chain seq x y z
N MET A 1 -45.23 59.50 -16.31
CA MET A 1 -45.69 58.15 -16.70
C MET A 1 -44.62 57.17 -16.28
N ASN A 2 -45.02 56.12 -15.56
CA ASN A 2 -44.11 55.27 -14.80
C ASN A 2 -43.25 54.41 -15.75
N TYR A 3 -41.94 54.55 -15.69
CA TYR A 3 -40.96 53.69 -16.37
C TYR A 3 -41.23 52.19 -16.16
N SER A 4 -41.77 51.82 -15.00
CA SER A 4 -42.23 50.45 -14.73
C SER A 4 -43.42 50.04 -15.60
N SER A 5 -44.39 50.92 -15.83
CA SER A 5 -45.59 50.64 -16.64
C SER A 5 -45.24 50.35 -18.10
N GLU A 6 -44.29 51.08 -18.68
CA GLU A 6 -43.83 50.87 -20.07
C GLU A 6 -43.08 49.55 -20.22
N LYS A 7 -42.26 49.17 -19.22
CA LYS A 7 -41.56 47.88 -19.20
C LYS A 7 -42.48 46.68 -18.99
N TYR A 8 -43.55 46.82 -18.19
CA TYR A 8 -44.56 45.78 -18.06
C TYR A 8 -45.33 45.54 -19.37
N THR A 9 -45.63 46.60 -20.13
CA THR A 9 -46.22 46.47 -21.47
C THR A 9 -45.25 45.88 -22.49
N GLN A 10 -43.94 46.13 -22.38
CA GLN A 10 -42.90 45.51 -23.22
C GLN A 10 -42.73 44.01 -22.95
N MET A 11 -42.77 43.59 -21.69
CA MET A 11 -42.67 42.17 -21.33
C MET A 11 -43.87 41.36 -21.84
N GLY A 12 -45.08 41.92 -21.77
CA GLY A 12 -46.30 41.27 -22.24
C GLY A 12 -46.49 39.85 -21.67
N TYR A 13 -47.23 39.01 -22.41
CA TYR A 13 -47.46 37.61 -22.02
C TYR A 13 -46.19 36.74 -22.11
N MET A 14 -45.30 37.02 -23.07
CA MET A 14 -44.07 36.24 -23.28
C MET A 14 -43.05 36.43 -22.17
N GLY A 15 -42.96 37.62 -21.58
CA GLY A 15 -42.13 37.89 -20.41
C GLY A 15 -42.57 37.11 -19.17
N ILE A 16 -43.88 36.90 -18.99
CA ILE A 16 -44.41 36.05 -17.91
C ILE A 16 -43.97 34.60 -18.12
N ILE A 17 -44.11 34.07 -19.35
CA ILE A 17 -43.66 32.71 -19.67
C ILE A 17 -42.15 32.56 -19.43
N LEU A 18 -41.35 33.51 -19.91
CA LEU A 18 -39.90 33.50 -19.76
C LEU A 18 -39.49 33.54 -18.28
N PHE A 19 -40.16 34.36 -17.48
CA PHE A 19 -39.96 34.41 -16.04
C PHE A 19 -40.28 33.06 -15.37
N ILE A 20 -41.38 32.41 -15.75
CA ILE A 20 -41.76 31.08 -15.23
C ILE A 20 -40.70 30.03 -15.61
N VAL A 21 -40.20 30.04 -16.85
CA VAL A 21 -39.17 29.10 -17.32
C VAL A 21 -37.87 29.27 -16.52
N ILE A 22 -37.40 30.51 -16.34
CA ILE A 22 -36.19 30.79 -15.56
C ILE A 22 -36.39 30.39 -14.10
N LEU A 23 -37.53 30.75 -13.50
CA LEU A 23 -37.83 30.40 -12.10
C LEU A 23 -37.90 28.89 -11.92
N PHE A 24 -38.50 28.16 -12.86
CA PHE A 24 -38.52 26.71 -12.88
C PHE A 24 -37.10 26.12 -12.98
N GLY A 25 -36.24 26.66 -13.85
CA GLY A 25 -34.84 26.24 -13.97
C GLY A 25 -34.04 26.46 -12.68
N ILE A 26 -34.18 27.62 -12.06
CA ILE A 26 -33.55 27.94 -10.76
C ILE A 26 -34.07 26.98 -9.68
N PHE A 27 -35.38 26.78 -9.61
CA PHE A 27 -36.00 25.88 -8.63
C PHE A 27 -35.54 24.43 -8.82
N ALA A 28 -35.45 23.96 -10.06
CA ALA A 28 -34.91 22.65 -10.40
C ALA A 28 -33.45 22.52 -9.92
N CYS A 29 -32.60 23.54 -10.18
CA CYS A 29 -31.22 23.55 -9.69
C CYS A 29 -31.12 23.51 -8.17
N VAL A 30 -31.94 24.30 -7.47
CA VAL A 30 -32.00 24.29 -6.01
C VAL A 30 -32.43 22.91 -5.48
N ILE A 31 -33.41 22.27 -6.11
CA ILE A 31 -33.83 20.90 -5.77
C ILE A 31 -32.68 19.92 -5.98
N PHE A 32 -32.02 19.95 -7.14
CA PHE A 32 -30.91 19.05 -7.45
C PHE A 32 -29.74 19.22 -6.48
N LEU A 33 -29.38 20.46 -6.14
CA LEU A 33 -28.32 20.74 -5.17
C LEU A 33 -28.70 20.29 -3.75
N ARG A 34 -29.95 20.53 -3.32
CA ARG A 34 -30.42 20.08 -2.00
C ARG A 34 -30.52 18.56 -1.90
N LYS A 35 -30.94 17.90 -2.99
CA LYS A 35 -31.07 16.44 -3.08
C LYS A 35 -29.90 15.78 -3.78
N LYS A 36 -28.69 16.37 -3.74
CA LYS A 36 -27.51 15.86 -4.45
C LYS A 36 -27.12 14.42 -4.13
N ARG A 37 -27.51 13.90 -2.96
CA ARG A 37 -27.27 12.50 -2.53
C ARG A 37 -28.42 11.53 -2.84
N SER A 38 -29.52 12.02 -3.43
CA SER A 38 -30.66 11.16 -3.80
C SER A 38 -30.30 10.25 -4.97
N VAL A 39 -30.74 8.98 -4.89
CA VAL A 39 -30.57 7.98 -5.97
C VAL A 39 -31.10 8.49 -7.31
N TRP A 40 -32.23 9.19 -7.31
CA TRP A 40 -32.83 9.72 -8.54
C TRP A 40 -31.99 10.84 -9.17
N VAL A 41 -31.54 11.80 -8.35
CA VAL A 41 -30.67 12.90 -8.82
C VAL A 41 -29.36 12.35 -9.36
N MET A 42 -28.76 11.38 -8.67
CA MET A 42 -27.52 10.75 -9.11
C MET A 42 -27.65 9.98 -10.42
N ARG A 43 -28.79 9.33 -10.66
CA ARG A 43 -29.06 8.65 -11.94
C ARG A 43 -29.24 9.64 -13.08
N LEU A 44 -29.90 10.77 -12.86
CA LEU A 44 -30.03 11.82 -13.86
C LEU A 44 -28.66 12.46 -14.16
N ALA A 45 -27.90 12.73 -13.09
CA ALA A 45 -26.59 13.34 -13.17
C ALA A 45 -25.57 12.43 -13.88
N SER A 46 -25.62 11.11 -13.65
CA SER A 46 -24.74 10.16 -14.36
C SER A 46 -24.99 10.12 -15.86
N MET A 47 -26.24 10.25 -16.30
CA MET A 47 -26.58 10.36 -17.73
C MET A 47 -25.97 11.61 -18.36
N THR A 48 -25.94 12.74 -17.63
CA THR A 48 -25.32 13.98 -18.14
C THR A 48 -23.81 13.89 -18.32
N HIS A 49 -23.12 13.03 -17.57
CA HIS A 49 -21.67 12.80 -17.74
C HIS A 49 -21.34 11.67 -18.74
N SER A 50 -22.34 11.03 -19.34
CA SER A 50 -22.13 10.06 -20.43
C SER A 50 -21.76 10.76 -21.75
N ALA A 51 -21.24 10.01 -22.72
CA ALA A 51 -20.98 10.53 -24.06
C ALA A 51 -22.24 11.17 -24.70
N TYR A 52 -23.42 10.59 -24.47
CA TYR A 52 -24.70 11.15 -24.91
C TYR A 52 -25.07 12.44 -24.19
N GLY A 53 -24.73 12.55 -22.90
CA GLY A 53 -24.94 13.77 -22.11
C GLY A 53 -24.08 14.93 -22.60
N HIS A 54 -22.80 14.65 -22.90
CA HIS A 54 -21.90 15.63 -23.53
C HIS A 54 -22.39 16.06 -24.92
N LEU A 55 -22.89 15.12 -25.73
CA LEU A 55 -23.49 15.41 -27.03
C LEU A 55 -24.75 16.29 -26.90
N LEU A 56 -25.62 15.99 -25.94
CA LEU A 56 -26.82 16.79 -25.66
C LEU A 56 -26.47 18.22 -25.25
N LEU A 57 -25.49 18.38 -24.36
CA LEU A 57 -25.01 19.71 -23.93
C LEU A 57 -24.45 20.50 -25.12
N ALA A 58 -23.66 19.84 -25.98
CA ALA A 58 -23.13 20.45 -27.20
C ALA A 58 -24.25 20.83 -28.17
N ALA A 59 -25.26 19.98 -28.37
CA ALA A 59 -26.40 20.26 -29.23
C ALA A 59 -27.21 21.47 -28.73
N ILE A 60 -27.45 21.57 -27.42
CA ILE A 60 -28.11 22.73 -26.80
C ILE A 60 -27.27 24.00 -26.97
N GLY A 61 -25.95 23.91 -26.79
CA GLY A 61 -25.03 25.02 -27.01
C GLY A 61 -25.01 25.51 -28.47
N ILE A 62 -24.97 24.58 -29.43
CA ILE A 62 -25.05 24.88 -30.87
C ILE A 62 -26.41 25.52 -31.21
N PHE A 63 -27.50 24.96 -30.69
CA PHE A 63 -28.84 25.52 -30.90
C PHE A 63 -28.97 26.93 -30.32
N TRP A 64 -28.43 27.17 -29.13
CA TRP A 64 -28.40 28.50 -28.50
C TRP A 64 -27.59 29.50 -29.34
N ALA A 65 -26.36 29.15 -29.70
CA ALA A 65 -25.49 30.01 -30.52
C ALA A 65 -26.13 30.33 -31.89
N SER A 66 -26.80 29.34 -32.48
CA SER A 66 -27.51 29.51 -33.76
C SER A 66 -28.72 30.43 -33.59
N SER A 67 -29.47 30.31 -32.51
CA SER A 67 -30.61 31.18 -32.18
C SER A 67 -30.17 32.64 -31.99
N VAL A 68 -29.06 32.87 -31.28
CA VAL A 68 -28.49 34.21 -31.09
C VAL A 68 -27.98 34.80 -32.41
N SER A 69 -27.39 33.98 -33.28
CA SER A 69 -26.89 34.44 -34.57
C SER A 69 -28.02 34.85 -35.52
N VAL A 70 -29.07 34.02 -35.62
CA VAL A 70 -30.20 34.25 -36.54
C VAL A 70 -31.14 35.34 -36.03
N LEU A 71 -31.43 35.35 -34.72
CA LEU A 71 -32.42 36.25 -34.12
C LEU A 71 -31.78 37.44 -33.40
N GLY A 72 -30.46 37.63 -33.50
CA GLY A 72 -29.71 38.62 -32.73
C GLY A 72 -30.20 40.05 -32.89
N THR A 73 -30.58 40.45 -34.11
CA THR A 73 -31.11 41.79 -34.38
C THR A 73 -32.49 42.00 -33.76
N GLN A 74 -33.33 40.96 -33.72
CA GLN A 74 -34.65 40.99 -33.08
C GLN A 74 -34.53 40.97 -31.55
N LEU A 75 -33.64 40.13 -31.01
CA LEU A 75 -33.31 40.09 -29.59
C LEU A 75 -32.79 41.45 -29.09
N GLN A 76 -31.92 42.10 -29.87
CA GLN A 76 -31.41 43.43 -29.55
C GLN A 76 -32.55 44.45 -29.42
N LYS A 77 -33.47 44.45 -30.38
CA LYS A 77 -34.63 45.36 -30.35
C LYS A 77 -35.58 45.09 -29.18
N GLN A 78 -35.82 43.82 -28.87
CA GLN A 78 -36.68 43.39 -27.76
C GLN A 78 -36.08 43.70 -26.38
N TRP A 79 -34.77 43.57 -26.23
CA TRP A 79 -34.11 43.70 -24.92
C TRP A 79 -33.61 45.12 -24.63
N PHE A 80 -33.25 45.89 -25.68
CA PHE A 80 -32.62 47.21 -25.54
C PHE A 80 -33.43 48.35 -26.16
N ASP A 81 -34.08 48.15 -27.31
CA ASP A 81 -34.77 49.23 -28.04
C ASP A 81 -36.26 49.35 -27.66
N GLY A 82 -36.74 48.46 -26.80
CA GLY A 82 -38.07 48.57 -26.20
C GLY A 82 -39.22 48.01 -27.03
N GLU A 83 -38.95 47.12 -27.98
CA GLU A 83 -39.97 46.33 -28.66
C GLU A 83 -40.57 45.25 -27.72
N VAL A 84 -41.82 44.85 -27.99
CA VAL A 84 -42.51 43.81 -27.20
C VAL A 84 -41.81 42.46 -27.37
N TRP A 85 -41.62 41.73 -26.27
CA TRP A 85 -40.95 40.43 -26.30
C TRP A 85 -41.74 39.39 -27.09
N GLY A 86 -41.07 38.81 -28.09
CA GLY A 86 -41.62 37.77 -28.95
C GLY A 86 -41.08 36.37 -28.64
N PHE A 87 -41.39 35.42 -29.53
CA PHE A 87 -40.94 34.02 -29.40
C PHE A 87 -39.41 33.89 -29.46
N GLU A 88 -38.72 34.86 -30.04
CA GLU A 88 -37.26 34.92 -30.14
C GLU A 88 -36.60 34.89 -28.76
N SER A 89 -37.17 35.63 -27.81
CA SER A 89 -36.71 35.64 -26.41
C SER A 89 -36.89 34.28 -25.73
N LEU A 90 -37.91 33.48 -26.11
CA LEU A 90 -38.10 32.12 -25.61
C LEU A 90 -37.10 31.13 -26.22
N PHE A 91 -36.84 31.23 -27.54
CA PHE A 91 -35.80 30.44 -28.20
C PHE A 91 -34.41 30.73 -27.66
N PHE A 92 -34.18 31.93 -27.13
CA PHE A 92 -32.98 32.25 -26.38
C PHE A 92 -32.97 31.65 -24.95
N ALA A 93 -34.04 31.85 -24.17
CA ALA A 93 -34.05 31.53 -22.75
C ALA A 93 -34.17 30.03 -22.43
N ILE A 94 -34.93 29.26 -23.22
CA ILE A 94 -35.13 27.82 -22.98
C ILE A 94 -33.80 27.05 -23.06
N PRO A 95 -32.98 27.17 -24.12
CA PRO A 95 -31.68 26.49 -24.21
C PRO A 95 -30.72 26.89 -23.09
N VAL A 96 -30.66 28.17 -22.72
CA VAL A 96 -29.81 28.65 -21.62
C VAL A 96 -30.23 28.03 -20.29
N THR A 97 -31.53 27.97 -20.02
CA THR A 97 -32.07 27.39 -18.79
C THR A 97 -31.80 25.88 -18.74
N CYS A 98 -31.99 25.17 -19.85
CA CYS A 98 -31.66 23.76 -19.98
C CYS A 98 -30.16 23.49 -19.80
N ALA A 99 -29.30 24.31 -20.42
CA ALA A 99 -27.85 24.21 -20.27
C ALA A 99 -27.44 24.42 -18.81
N LEU A 100 -27.99 25.42 -18.13
CA LEU A 100 -27.73 25.70 -16.72
C LEU A 100 -28.10 24.50 -15.83
N VAL A 101 -29.29 23.91 -16.04
CA VAL A 101 -29.73 22.72 -15.29
C VAL A 101 -28.81 21.53 -15.54
N LEU A 102 -28.45 21.26 -16.80
CA LEU A 102 -27.54 20.16 -17.17
C LEU A 102 -26.13 20.38 -16.62
N SER A 103 -25.63 21.61 -16.60
CA SER A 103 -24.34 21.96 -16.01
C SER A 103 -24.32 21.72 -14.51
N VAL A 104 -25.40 22.04 -13.79
CA VAL A 104 -25.50 21.76 -12.34
C VAL A 104 -25.50 20.25 -12.08
N LEU A 105 -26.25 19.47 -12.87
CA LEU A 105 -26.24 18.01 -12.77
C LEU A 105 -24.86 17.41 -13.09
N HIS A 106 -24.22 17.90 -14.15
CA HIS A 106 -22.86 17.49 -14.51
C HIS A 106 -21.87 17.79 -13.39
N TYR A 107 -21.96 18.98 -12.77
CA TYR A 107 -21.15 19.36 -11.62
C TYR A 107 -21.37 18.44 -10.42
N ILE A 108 -22.63 18.14 -10.06
CA ILE A 108 -22.95 17.21 -8.97
C ILE A 108 -22.32 15.85 -9.22
N TYR A 109 -22.45 15.31 -10.44
CA TYR A 109 -21.88 14.01 -10.76
C TYR A 109 -20.35 14.04 -10.81
N SER A 110 -19.75 15.12 -11.31
CA SER A 110 -18.29 15.30 -11.34
C SER A 110 -17.72 15.33 -9.93
N GLN A 111 -18.32 16.11 -9.01
CA GLN A 111 -17.94 16.10 -7.60
C GLN A 111 -18.11 14.73 -6.95
N HIS A 112 -19.22 14.05 -7.22
CA HIS A 112 -19.44 12.71 -6.69
C HIS A 112 -18.40 11.72 -7.23
N LYS A 113 -18.09 11.78 -8.53
CA LYS A 113 -17.09 10.92 -9.18
C LYS A 113 -15.71 11.16 -8.59
N GLU A 114 -15.32 12.42 -8.40
CA GLU A 114 -14.07 12.81 -7.76
C GLU A 114 -13.99 12.28 -6.32
N GLN A 115 -15.05 12.48 -5.52
CA GLN A 115 -15.14 11.90 -4.18
C GLN A 115 -15.04 10.38 -4.18
N THR A 116 -15.74 9.69 -5.09
CA THR A 116 -15.65 8.23 -5.16
C THR A 116 -14.28 7.74 -5.60
N ASN A 117 -13.60 8.45 -6.50
CA ASN A 117 -12.25 8.12 -6.93
C ASN A 117 -11.24 8.29 -5.79
N GLN A 118 -11.50 9.22 -4.87
CA GLN A 118 -10.69 9.44 -3.68
C GLN A 118 -10.92 8.38 -2.59
N THR A 119 -12.04 7.65 -2.61
CA THR A 119 -12.43 6.74 -1.50
C THR A 119 -12.63 5.28 -1.90
N ARG A 120 -12.46 4.91 -3.18
CA ARG A 120 -12.71 3.53 -3.65
C ARG A 120 -11.50 2.96 -4.36
N ALA A 121 -11.29 1.66 -4.18
CA ALA A 121 -10.40 0.89 -5.03
C ALA A 121 -10.93 0.87 -6.45
N SER A 122 -10.02 0.87 -7.43
CA SER A 122 -10.41 0.73 -8.82
C SER A 122 -10.97 -0.65 -9.11
N TYR A 123 -11.88 -0.74 -10.07
CA TYR A 123 -12.44 -2.02 -10.51
C TYR A 123 -11.33 -2.99 -10.95
N ASN A 124 -10.33 -2.48 -11.67
CA ASN A 124 -9.20 -3.28 -12.14
C ASN A 124 -8.35 -3.82 -10.99
N ALA A 125 -8.11 -3.02 -9.94
CA ALA A 125 -7.38 -3.49 -8.77
C ALA A 125 -8.14 -4.57 -8.00
N VAL A 126 -9.45 -4.41 -7.83
CA VAL A 126 -10.30 -5.42 -7.16
C VAL A 126 -10.32 -6.72 -7.96
N ASN A 127 -10.47 -6.63 -9.28
CA ASN A 127 -10.47 -7.80 -10.16
C ASN A 127 -9.12 -8.52 -10.16
N GLU A 128 -8.01 -7.77 -10.30
CA GLU A 128 -6.65 -8.32 -10.22
C GLU A 128 -6.43 -9.00 -8.87
N ASN A 129 -6.81 -8.36 -7.76
CA ASN A 129 -6.69 -8.93 -6.43
C ASN A 129 -7.49 -10.24 -6.29
N GLY A 130 -8.71 -10.30 -6.81
CA GLY A 130 -9.52 -11.51 -6.84
C GLY A 130 -8.81 -12.66 -7.58
N THR A 131 -8.28 -12.37 -8.77
CA THR A 131 -7.51 -13.36 -9.56
C THR A 131 -6.26 -13.83 -8.81
N GLN A 132 -5.47 -12.91 -8.26
CA GLN A 132 -4.25 -13.26 -7.55
C GLN A 132 -4.53 -14.03 -6.25
N CYS A 133 -5.58 -13.69 -5.51
CA CYS A 133 -5.98 -14.43 -4.31
C CYS A 133 -6.34 -15.89 -4.61
N ILE A 134 -7.08 -16.14 -5.70
CA ILE A 134 -7.44 -17.50 -6.13
C ILE A 134 -6.20 -18.28 -6.52
N ASN A 135 -5.30 -17.67 -7.30
CA ASN A 135 -4.04 -18.31 -7.68
C ASN A 135 -3.20 -18.64 -6.44
N MET A 136 -3.11 -17.71 -5.49
CA MET A 136 -2.34 -17.91 -4.28
C MET A 136 -2.89 -19.00 -3.36
N LEU A 137 -4.22 -19.16 -3.30
CA LEU A 137 -4.83 -20.26 -2.54
C LEU A 137 -4.36 -21.62 -3.08
N SER A 138 -4.25 -21.76 -4.40
CA SER A 138 -3.70 -22.98 -5.02
C SER A 138 -2.24 -23.22 -4.62
N VAL A 139 -1.41 -22.17 -4.64
CA VAL A 139 0.02 -22.28 -4.29
C VAL A 139 0.21 -22.64 -2.81
N ILE A 140 -0.53 -22.01 -1.90
CA ILE A 140 -0.49 -22.31 -0.46
C ILE A 140 -0.93 -23.75 -0.22
N ASN A 141 -2.04 -24.18 -0.82
CA ASN A 141 -2.51 -25.55 -0.67
C ASN A 141 -1.46 -26.56 -1.15
N SER A 142 -0.77 -26.31 -2.25
CA SER A 142 0.33 -27.16 -2.70
C SER A 142 1.46 -27.22 -1.66
N CYS A 143 1.92 -26.08 -1.13
CA CYS A 143 2.99 -26.03 -0.12
C CYS A 143 2.63 -26.79 1.17
N VAL A 144 1.37 -26.70 1.60
CA VAL A 144 0.85 -27.42 2.78
C VAL A 144 0.76 -28.93 2.51
N GLN A 145 0.29 -29.33 1.33
CA GLN A 145 0.21 -30.75 0.97
C GLN A 145 1.61 -31.36 0.82
N ASP A 146 2.57 -30.61 0.28
CA ASP A 146 3.95 -31.07 0.18
C ASP A 146 4.59 -31.20 1.57
N LEU A 147 4.35 -30.25 2.48
CA LEU A 147 4.77 -30.41 3.88
C LEU A 147 4.15 -31.65 4.53
N ARG A 148 2.85 -31.88 4.31
CA ARG A 148 2.15 -33.05 4.83
C ARG A 148 2.76 -34.36 4.33
N LYS A 149 3.15 -34.44 3.05
CA LYS A 149 3.86 -35.60 2.50
C LYS A 149 5.21 -35.79 3.17
N ILE A 150 5.95 -34.70 3.40
CA ILE A 150 7.25 -34.74 4.07
C ILE A 150 7.07 -35.30 5.49
N MET A 151 6.12 -34.77 6.25
CA MET A 151 5.83 -35.24 7.60
C MET A 151 5.39 -36.71 7.63
N GLN A 152 4.56 -37.14 6.67
CA GLN A 152 4.17 -38.54 6.56
C GLN A 152 5.38 -39.44 6.28
N ALA A 153 6.25 -39.08 5.35
CA ALA A 153 7.45 -39.86 5.03
C ALA A 153 8.39 -39.98 6.24
N GLU A 154 8.61 -38.88 6.96
CA GLU A 154 9.41 -38.86 8.20
C GLU A 154 8.80 -39.70 9.33
N THR A 155 7.47 -39.76 9.40
CA THR A 155 6.78 -40.64 10.37
C THR A 155 7.00 -42.13 10.05
N HIS A 156 7.10 -42.49 8.77
CA HIS A 156 7.36 -43.88 8.35
C HIS A 156 8.85 -44.25 8.46
N GLN A 157 9.74 -43.34 8.10
CA GLN A 157 11.19 -43.52 8.19
C GLN A 157 11.86 -42.17 8.48
N VAL A 158 12.35 -42.05 9.71
CA VAL A 158 13.09 -40.87 10.19
C VAL A 158 14.36 -40.67 9.35
N GLY A 159 14.55 -39.46 8.84
CA GLY A 159 15.69 -39.06 8.00
C GLY A 159 15.54 -39.39 6.52
N SER A 160 14.39 -39.90 6.08
CA SER A 160 14.15 -40.23 4.66
C SER A 160 14.17 -39.02 3.75
N ILE A 161 13.72 -37.86 4.25
CA ILE A 161 13.67 -36.59 3.55
C ILE A 161 14.53 -35.55 4.28
N LEU A 162 14.38 -35.42 5.60
CA LEU A 162 15.12 -34.43 6.39
C LEU A 162 16.63 -34.72 6.46
N GLY A 163 17.02 -35.98 6.28
CA GLY A 163 18.43 -36.38 6.15
C GLY A 163 19.00 -36.24 4.73
N ASN A 164 18.17 -35.85 3.75
CA ASN A 164 18.60 -35.66 2.36
C ASN A 164 18.60 -34.17 2.00
N GLU A 165 19.81 -33.57 1.93
CA GLU A 165 19.98 -32.15 1.64
C GLU A 165 19.29 -31.70 0.34
N ASP A 166 19.27 -32.51 -0.72
CA ASP A 166 18.66 -32.15 -1.99
C ASP A 166 17.13 -31.98 -1.86
N LEU A 167 16.49 -32.89 -1.12
CA LEU A 167 15.04 -32.83 -0.89
C LEU A 167 14.67 -31.69 0.06
N VAL A 168 15.51 -31.42 1.06
CA VAL A 168 15.35 -30.28 1.97
C VAL A 168 15.43 -28.96 1.20
N ASN A 169 16.46 -28.81 0.38
CA ASN A 169 16.65 -27.62 -0.45
C ASN A 169 15.51 -27.45 -1.46
N SER A 170 15.03 -28.55 -2.06
CA SER A 170 13.89 -28.49 -2.99
C SER A 170 12.61 -27.95 -2.36
N TYR A 171 12.31 -28.30 -1.11
CA TYR A 171 11.12 -27.78 -0.43
C TYR A 171 11.31 -26.31 0.00
N ASN A 172 12.50 -25.95 0.47
CA ASN A 172 12.85 -24.55 0.75
C ASN A 172 12.72 -23.67 -0.49
N ASP A 173 13.22 -24.12 -1.65
CA ASP A 173 13.09 -23.41 -2.92
C ASP A 173 11.62 -23.23 -3.35
N THR A 174 10.79 -24.23 -3.06
CA THR A 174 9.35 -24.18 -3.33
C THR A 174 8.66 -23.11 -2.48
N LEU A 175 8.99 -23.03 -1.18
CA LEU A 175 8.49 -21.98 -0.29
C LEU A 175 8.98 -20.60 -0.71
N ASP A 176 10.25 -20.46 -1.09
CA ASP A 176 10.82 -19.19 -1.53
C ASP A 176 10.16 -18.69 -2.82
N SER A 177 9.91 -19.60 -3.77
CA SER A 177 9.15 -19.32 -4.99
C SER A 177 7.70 -18.90 -4.68
N ALA A 178 7.06 -19.53 -3.69
CA ALA A 178 5.72 -19.14 -3.25
C ALA A 178 5.69 -17.73 -2.63
N ILE A 179 6.70 -17.38 -1.83
CA ILE A 179 6.84 -16.03 -1.24
C ILE A 179 7.06 -15.00 -2.35
N ASP A 180 7.94 -15.28 -3.32
CA ASP A 180 8.15 -14.43 -4.50
C ASP A 180 6.83 -14.19 -5.27
N THR A 181 6.01 -15.24 -5.42
CA THR A 181 4.71 -15.18 -6.12
C THR A 181 3.69 -14.31 -5.37
N VAL A 182 3.66 -14.37 -4.03
CA VAL A 182 2.80 -13.46 -3.23
C VAL A 182 3.25 -12.01 -3.38
N GLN A 183 4.55 -11.76 -3.32
CA GLN A 183 5.07 -10.41 -3.51
C GLN A 183 4.77 -9.87 -4.91
N GLU A 184 4.95 -10.69 -5.95
CA GLU A 184 4.55 -10.36 -7.31
C GLU A 184 3.06 -9.98 -7.38
N SER A 185 2.20 -10.77 -6.72
CA SER A 185 0.76 -10.52 -6.65
C SER A 185 0.44 -9.18 -5.99
N ILE A 186 1.08 -8.86 -4.87
CA ILE A 186 0.93 -7.57 -4.17
C ILE A 186 1.35 -6.43 -5.10
N LEU A 187 2.50 -6.55 -5.78
CA LEU A 187 3.00 -5.52 -6.69
C LEU A 187 2.06 -5.30 -7.89
N LYS A 188 1.51 -6.38 -8.48
CA LYS A 188 0.53 -6.31 -9.58
C LYS A 188 -0.75 -5.59 -9.17
N VAL A 189 -1.30 -5.93 -7.99
CA VAL A 189 -2.48 -5.24 -7.45
C VAL A 189 -2.17 -3.75 -7.20
N THR A 190 -0.99 -3.45 -6.67
CA THR A 190 -0.53 -2.06 -6.45
C THR A 190 -0.48 -1.27 -7.75
N HIS A 191 0.09 -1.86 -8.81
CA HIS A 191 0.14 -1.24 -10.12
C HIS A 191 -1.25 -0.97 -10.69
N ARG A 192 -2.18 -1.94 -10.58
CA ARG A 192 -3.57 -1.77 -11.02
C ARG A 192 -4.35 -0.77 -10.18
N PHE A 193 -3.97 -0.58 -8.92
CA PHE A 193 -4.56 0.42 -8.04
C PHE A 193 -4.17 1.85 -8.44
N LEU A 194 -2.99 2.03 -9.05
CA LEU A 194 -2.44 3.32 -9.47
C LEU A 194 -2.94 3.86 -10.82
N GLU A 195 -4.14 3.44 -11.25
CA GLU A 195 -4.73 3.70 -12.59
C GLU A 195 -4.32 5.04 -13.23
N GLY A 196 -3.83 4.97 -14.48
CA GLY A 196 -3.44 6.14 -15.27
C GLY A 196 -2.01 6.64 -15.07
N ASN A 197 -1.18 5.90 -14.33
CA ASN A 197 0.22 6.24 -14.09
C ASN A 197 1.15 5.08 -14.50
N ASP A 198 1.28 4.86 -15.81
CA ASP A 198 2.06 3.75 -16.40
C ASP A 198 3.59 3.88 -16.20
N ASP A 199 4.04 4.97 -15.58
CA ASP A 199 5.45 5.32 -15.44
C ASP A 199 6.01 5.09 -14.03
N VAL A 200 5.34 4.28 -13.20
CA VAL A 200 5.71 4.07 -11.80
C VAL A 200 6.48 2.77 -11.63
N THR A 201 7.56 2.82 -10.85
CA THR A 201 8.28 1.62 -10.39
C THR A 201 7.83 1.30 -8.97
N ILE A 202 7.45 0.05 -8.74
CA ILE A 202 6.96 -0.44 -7.45
C ILE A 202 7.93 -1.50 -6.95
N LYS A 203 8.37 -1.39 -5.70
CA LYS A 203 9.21 -2.40 -5.06
C LYS A 203 8.59 -2.88 -3.77
N SER A 204 8.94 -4.09 -3.36
CA SER A 204 8.58 -4.61 -2.05
C SER A 204 9.79 -5.27 -1.40
N ASN A 205 9.97 -4.99 -0.11
CA ASN A 205 10.96 -5.70 0.71
C ASN A 205 10.25 -6.26 1.94
N LEU A 206 10.74 -7.41 2.40
CA LEU A 206 10.29 -8.02 3.64
C LEU A 206 11.32 -7.75 4.73
N PHE A 207 10.88 -7.23 5.87
CA PHE A 207 11.69 -7.10 7.08
C PHE A 207 11.26 -8.15 8.08
N SER A 208 12.22 -8.91 8.61
CA SER A 208 11.97 -9.83 9.71
C SER A 208 12.39 -9.22 11.03
N LEU A 209 11.55 -9.43 12.05
CA LEU A 209 11.77 -8.92 13.39
C LEU A 209 12.58 -9.93 14.18
N VAL A 210 13.82 -9.58 14.55
CA VAL A 210 14.71 -10.50 15.27
C VAL A 210 15.07 -9.94 16.65
N PRO A 211 14.88 -10.73 17.73
CA PRO A 211 15.27 -10.31 19.09
C PRO A 211 16.77 -10.05 19.20
N THR A 212 17.14 -8.95 19.83
CA THR A 212 18.56 -8.58 19.96
C THR A 212 19.34 -9.54 20.85
N SER A 213 18.69 -10.17 21.85
CA SER A 213 19.31 -11.19 22.71
C SER A 213 19.87 -12.36 21.90
N SER A 214 19.11 -12.84 20.91
CA SER A 214 19.53 -13.91 20.00
C SER A 214 20.73 -13.48 19.17
N LEU A 215 20.74 -12.24 18.66
CA LEU A 215 21.85 -11.70 17.86
C LEU A 215 23.14 -11.55 18.67
N LEU A 216 23.03 -11.05 19.91
CA LEU A 216 24.17 -10.89 20.81
C LEU A 216 24.84 -12.23 21.10
N ASN A 217 24.05 -13.27 21.38
CA ASN A 217 24.57 -14.60 21.67
C ASN A 217 25.28 -15.21 20.45
N THR A 218 24.68 -15.13 19.27
CA THR A 218 25.29 -15.69 18.05
C THR A 218 26.54 -14.92 17.63
N PHE A 219 26.53 -13.59 17.68
CA PHE A 219 27.68 -12.78 17.25
C PHE A 219 28.89 -12.79 18.20
N GLN A 220 28.77 -13.46 19.36
CA GLN A 220 29.90 -13.76 20.24
C GLN A 220 30.72 -14.94 19.72
N SER A 221 30.11 -15.92 19.05
CA SER A 221 30.76 -17.14 18.58
C SER A 221 30.88 -17.23 17.05
N GLU A 222 29.94 -16.63 16.31
CA GLU A 222 29.83 -16.74 14.85
C GLU A 222 29.70 -15.36 14.19
N ASP A 223 30.24 -15.18 12.98
CA ASP A 223 30.10 -13.91 12.24
C ASP A 223 28.76 -13.79 11.49
N VAL A 224 27.96 -14.86 11.48
CA VAL A 224 26.77 -15.04 10.67
C VAL A 224 25.61 -15.49 11.54
N TYR A 225 24.44 -14.88 11.37
CA TYR A 225 23.20 -15.29 12.02
C TYR A 225 22.30 -16.02 11.04
N LYS A 226 21.80 -17.19 11.43
CA LYS A 226 20.77 -17.96 10.72
C LYS A 226 19.43 -17.73 11.41
N GLN A 227 18.49 -17.08 10.72
CA GLN A 227 17.15 -16.84 11.26
C GLN A 227 16.29 -18.12 11.27
N GLU A 228 15.18 -18.08 12.02
CA GLU A 228 14.18 -19.17 12.07
C GLU A 228 13.58 -19.52 10.70
N ASN A 229 13.77 -18.70 9.68
CA ASN A 229 13.28 -18.94 8.32
C ASN A 229 14.41 -19.22 7.33
N HIS A 230 15.57 -19.68 7.81
CA HIS A 230 16.78 -19.94 7.02
C HIS A 230 17.39 -18.73 6.29
N SER A 231 16.92 -17.50 6.54
CA SER A 231 17.61 -16.32 6.04
C SER A 231 18.95 -16.14 6.79
N ILE A 232 19.99 -15.81 6.05
CA ILE A 232 21.35 -15.72 6.56
C ILE A 232 21.82 -14.26 6.44
N PHE A 233 22.34 -13.69 7.52
CA PHE A 233 22.97 -12.37 7.44
C PHE A 233 24.20 -12.26 8.31
N SER A 234 25.13 -11.41 7.90
CA SER A 234 26.40 -11.21 8.61
C SER A 234 26.33 -10.07 9.61
N LYS A 235 27.18 -10.15 10.63
CA LYS A 235 27.45 -9.06 11.60
C LYS A 235 27.68 -7.70 10.94
N ASN A 236 28.31 -7.70 9.76
CA ASN A 236 28.59 -6.50 8.98
C ASN A 236 27.32 -5.75 8.56
N ALA A 237 26.18 -6.43 8.39
CA ALA A 237 24.91 -5.78 8.09
C ALA A 237 24.47 -4.81 9.19
N VAL A 238 24.64 -5.19 10.45
CA VAL A 238 24.33 -4.33 11.61
C VAL A 238 25.32 -3.18 11.72
N VAL A 239 26.61 -3.46 11.48
CA VAL A 239 27.69 -2.46 11.59
C VAL A 239 27.59 -1.38 10.51
N PHE A 240 27.29 -1.76 9.26
CA PHE A 240 27.23 -0.82 8.14
C PHE A 240 25.86 -0.17 7.94
N SER A 241 24.84 -0.57 8.71
CA SER A 241 23.53 0.06 8.61
C SER A 241 23.55 1.50 9.16
N PRO A 242 22.96 2.48 8.44
CA PRO A 242 22.96 3.90 8.82
C PRO A 242 21.96 4.25 9.93
N PHE A 243 21.07 3.32 10.30
CA PHE A 243 19.92 3.64 11.16
C PHE A 243 20.20 3.64 12.67
N PHE A 244 21.38 3.15 13.09
CA PHE A 244 21.76 3.08 14.50
C PHE A 244 22.36 4.41 14.99
N LEU A 245 21.63 5.09 15.88
CA LEU A 245 22.12 6.32 16.54
C LEU A 245 23.38 6.06 17.37
N PHE A 246 23.32 5.11 18.31
CA PHE A 246 24.45 4.61 19.09
C PHE A 246 25.29 3.62 18.26
N SER A 247 26.30 4.15 17.57
CA SER A 247 27.04 3.42 16.53
C SER A 247 28.48 3.04 16.90
N SER A 248 28.91 3.31 18.14
CA SER A 248 30.29 3.20 18.62
C SER A 248 30.94 1.84 18.39
N ASN A 249 30.17 0.76 18.59
CA ASN A 249 30.57 -0.63 18.36
C ASN A 249 29.31 -1.50 18.19
N LEU A 250 29.48 -2.77 17.79
CA LEU A 250 28.34 -3.70 17.62
C LEU A 250 27.53 -3.86 18.91
N GLN A 251 28.22 -3.99 20.05
CA GLN A 251 27.57 -4.21 21.34
C GLN A 251 26.61 -3.06 21.67
N SER A 252 27.05 -1.82 21.50
CA SER A 252 26.23 -0.62 21.72
C SER A 252 25.03 -0.57 20.77
N ARG A 253 25.22 -0.91 19.49
CA ARG A 253 24.11 -0.98 18.50
C ARG A 253 23.01 -1.96 18.91
N LEU A 254 23.39 -3.06 19.56
CA LEU A 254 22.48 -4.12 19.94
C LEU A 254 21.90 -3.91 21.35
N GLU A 255 22.69 -3.49 22.33
CA GLU A 255 22.22 -3.28 23.70
C GLU A 255 21.15 -2.18 23.81
N HIS A 256 21.17 -1.19 22.92
CA HIS A 256 20.22 -0.08 22.95
C HIS A 256 18.92 -0.36 22.16
N CYS A 257 18.63 -1.59 21.72
CA CYS A 257 17.36 -1.96 21.09
C CYS A 257 16.87 -3.35 21.49
N ASP A 258 15.56 -3.56 21.55
CA ASP A 258 14.97 -4.84 21.92
C ASP A 258 14.98 -5.83 20.75
N HIS A 259 14.78 -5.32 19.53
CA HIS A 259 14.82 -6.10 18.30
C HIS A 259 15.54 -5.33 17.20
N VAL A 260 15.89 -6.04 16.13
CA VAL A 260 16.38 -5.46 14.89
C VAL A 260 15.48 -5.93 13.75
N LEU A 261 14.96 -4.98 12.98
CA LEU A 261 14.26 -5.25 11.73
C LEU A 261 15.29 -5.45 10.62
N ILE A 262 15.36 -6.65 10.06
CA ILE A 262 16.36 -7.02 9.05
C ILE A 262 15.68 -7.23 7.71
N CYS A 263 16.12 -6.49 6.69
CA CYS A 263 15.65 -6.63 5.32
C CYS A 263 16.12 -7.96 4.74
N GLU A 264 15.18 -8.82 4.39
CA GLU A 264 15.44 -10.05 3.66
C GLU A 264 15.63 -9.74 2.18
N GLN A 265 16.89 -9.48 1.80
CA GLN A 265 17.25 -9.10 0.44
C GLN A 265 16.78 -10.13 -0.59
N GLN A 266 16.79 -11.42 -0.24
CA GLN A 266 16.30 -12.53 -1.08
C GLN A 266 14.83 -12.37 -1.49
N PHE A 267 14.03 -11.67 -0.68
CA PHE A 267 12.62 -11.36 -0.92
C PHE A 267 12.42 -9.87 -1.22
N THR A 268 13.39 -9.26 -1.92
CA THR A 268 13.25 -7.92 -2.48
C THR A 268 12.86 -8.01 -3.94
N CYS A 269 11.64 -7.57 -4.24
CA CYS A 269 11.04 -7.66 -5.58
C CYS A 269 10.73 -6.27 -6.15
N GLU A 270 10.76 -6.19 -7.47
CA GLU A 270 10.46 -4.97 -8.24
C GLU A 270 9.52 -5.31 -9.39
N LEU A 271 8.50 -4.48 -9.57
CA LEU A 271 7.66 -4.44 -10.76
C LEU A 271 7.97 -3.13 -11.48
N ASN A 272 8.59 -3.26 -12.66
CA ASN A 272 8.98 -2.10 -13.44
C ASN A 272 7.78 -1.49 -14.20
N LYS A 273 8.01 -0.31 -14.80
CA LYS A 273 7.03 0.42 -15.64
C LYS A 273 6.45 -0.40 -16.80
N LYS A 274 7.12 -1.46 -17.23
CA LYS A 274 6.67 -2.35 -18.32
C LYS A 274 5.88 -3.56 -17.80
N TYR A 275 5.44 -3.53 -16.54
CA TYR A 275 4.74 -4.63 -15.88
C TYR A 275 5.58 -5.92 -15.82
N GLN A 276 6.90 -5.80 -15.80
CA GLN A 276 7.81 -6.95 -15.68
C GLN A 276 8.27 -7.09 -14.24
N PHE A 277 7.97 -8.26 -13.67
CA PHE A 277 8.42 -8.65 -12.34
C PHE A 277 9.89 -9.05 -12.37
N SER A 278 10.64 -8.64 -11.35
CA SER A 278 12.02 -9.07 -11.15
C SER A 278 12.34 -9.16 -9.67
N ASN A 279 12.87 -10.31 -9.23
CA ASN A 279 13.52 -10.44 -7.92
C ASN A 279 14.91 -9.77 -8.01
N CYS A 280 15.15 -8.76 -7.18
CA CYS A 280 16.34 -7.91 -7.26
C CYS A 280 17.61 -8.64 -6.80
N TYR A 281 17.48 -9.61 -5.91
CA TYR A 281 18.61 -10.41 -5.42
C TYR A 281 19.04 -11.45 -6.44
N LYS A 282 18.10 -12.25 -6.95
CA LYS A 282 18.36 -13.29 -7.97
C LYS A 282 18.93 -12.73 -9.28
N ASN A 283 18.58 -11.49 -9.62
CA ASN A 283 19.08 -10.80 -10.81
C ASN A 283 20.40 -10.03 -10.59
N GLY A 284 21.05 -10.19 -9.43
CA GLY A 284 22.34 -9.56 -9.13
C GLY A 284 22.28 -8.02 -9.01
N LYS A 285 21.09 -7.41 -8.97
CA LYS A 285 20.96 -5.94 -8.79
C LYS A 285 21.43 -5.49 -7.40
N ASN A 286 21.31 -6.38 -6.41
CA ASN A 286 21.61 -6.12 -4.99
C ASN A 286 22.65 -7.08 -4.37
N SER A 287 23.40 -7.85 -5.16
CA SER A 287 24.28 -8.92 -4.63
C SER A 287 25.51 -8.43 -3.85
N ASN A 288 25.84 -7.13 -3.92
CA ASN A 288 27.04 -6.55 -3.30
C ASN A 288 26.76 -5.61 -2.12
N SER A 289 25.50 -5.40 -1.71
CA SER A 289 25.16 -4.56 -0.56
C SER A 289 24.76 -5.42 0.64
N TYR A 290 25.20 -5.03 1.84
CA TYR A 290 24.74 -5.69 3.07
C TYR A 290 23.23 -5.47 3.28
N PRO A 291 22.52 -6.43 3.88
CA PRO A 291 21.14 -6.25 4.33
C PRO A 291 20.97 -5.00 5.18
N ILE A 292 19.84 -4.34 5.01
CA ILE A 292 19.50 -3.13 5.75
C ILE A 292 18.92 -3.54 7.10
N CYS A 293 19.47 -3.01 8.18
CA CYS A 293 19.05 -3.31 9.55
C CYS A 293 18.54 -2.05 10.25
N MET A 294 17.32 -2.05 10.78
CA MET A 294 16.77 -0.93 11.54
C MET A 294 16.63 -1.32 13.01
N PRO A 295 17.13 -0.50 13.97
CA PRO A 295 16.88 -0.76 15.37
C PRO A 295 15.39 -0.61 15.70
N PHE A 296 14.89 -1.48 16.56
CA PHE A 296 13.52 -1.45 17.05
C PHE A 296 13.49 -1.59 18.57
N SER A 297 12.76 -0.68 19.20
CA SER A 297 12.60 -0.65 20.65
C SER A 297 11.13 -0.69 21.01
N THR A 298 10.72 -1.70 21.77
CA THR A 298 9.45 -1.67 22.51
C THR A 298 9.61 -0.69 23.69
N ILE A 299 8.49 -0.17 24.18
CA ILE A 299 8.30 0.77 25.32
C ILE A 299 9.57 1.12 26.12
N GLU A 300 9.80 2.42 26.38
CA GLU A 300 10.95 2.91 27.15
C GLU A 300 11.08 2.20 28.51
N GLU A 301 12.08 1.32 28.64
CA GLU A 301 12.49 0.78 29.93
C GLU A 301 13.14 1.89 30.75
N VAL A 302 12.73 2.02 32.01
CA VAL A 302 13.22 3.06 32.91
C VAL A 302 14.73 2.89 33.13
N GLY A 303 15.51 3.88 32.68
CA GLY A 303 16.94 3.99 32.99
C GLY A 303 17.92 3.62 31.85
N LYS A 304 17.44 3.08 30.72
CA LYS A 304 18.29 2.81 29.54
C LYS A 304 17.83 3.62 28.34
N ILE A 305 18.70 4.46 27.80
CA ILE A 305 18.41 5.20 26.56
C ILE A 305 18.36 4.19 25.41
N LYS A 306 17.21 4.02 24.77
CA LYS A 306 17.05 3.13 23.61
C LYS A 306 17.21 3.87 22.29
N HIS A 307 17.53 3.17 21.21
CA HIS A 307 17.53 3.73 19.86
C HIS A 307 16.15 4.30 19.53
N PRO A 308 16.08 5.50 18.93
CA PRO A 308 14.83 6.03 18.43
C PRO A 308 14.29 5.16 17.30
N ASN A 309 12.99 4.86 17.35
CA ASN A 309 12.31 4.13 16.29
C ASN A 309 12.13 5.05 15.06
N LEU A 310 12.47 4.53 13.88
CA LEU A 310 12.23 5.23 12.62
C LEU A 310 10.74 5.17 12.25
N PHE A 311 10.27 6.13 11.45
CA PHE A 311 8.93 6.10 10.86
C PHE A 311 8.76 4.89 9.91
N GLY A 312 7.52 4.44 9.70
CA GLY A 312 7.22 3.33 8.77
C GLY A 312 7.26 1.96 9.43
N ALA A 313 8.24 1.12 9.09
CA ALA A 313 8.26 -0.27 9.54
C ALA A 313 8.27 -0.43 11.07
N PRO A 314 9.12 0.29 11.85
CA PRO A 314 9.03 0.25 13.31
C PRO A 314 7.66 0.68 13.84
N GLU A 315 7.06 1.72 13.27
CA GLU A 315 5.74 2.21 13.67
C GLU A 315 4.62 1.19 13.37
N ALA A 316 4.73 0.47 12.25
CA ALA A 316 3.80 -0.60 11.87
C ALA A 316 3.86 -1.78 12.86
N VAL A 317 5.04 -2.10 13.39
CA VAL A 317 5.19 -3.12 14.45
C VAL A 317 4.54 -2.65 15.75
N ILE A 318 4.78 -1.41 16.19
CA ILE A 318 4.24 -0.87 17.46
C ILE A 318 2.72 -0.81 17.43
N THR A 319 2.16 -0.32 16.33
CA THR A 319 0.71 -0.09 16.20
C THR A 319 -0.05 -1.35 15.78
N ALA A 320 0.65 -2.38 15.32
CA ALA A 320 0.07 -3.56 14.67
C ALA A 320 -0.90 -3.19 13.53
N ARG A 321 -0.63 -2.07 12.85
CA ARG A 321 -1.44 -1.52 11.75
C ARG A 321 -0.54 -1.06 10.61
N GLU A 322 -1.14 -0.88 9.45
CA GLU A 322 -0.48 -0.30 8.30
C GLU A 322 -0.10 1.16 8.55
N VAL A 323 1.09 1.55 8.09
CA VAL A 323 1.61 2.91 8.20
C VAL A 323 1.96 3.42 6.82
N TYR A 324 1.28 4.49 6.40
CA TYR A 324 1.48 5.11 5.10
C TYR A 324 2.28 6.41 5.19
N ILE A 325 3.42 6.44 4.51
CA ILE A 325 4.31 7.59 4.40
C ILE A 325 4.14 8.21 3.02
N LYS A 326 3.50 9.40 3.00
CA LYS A 326 3.23 10.16 1.78
C LYS A 326 4.51 10.72 1.15
N SER A 327 5.40 11.26 1.96
CA SER A 327 6.65 11.89 1.54
C SER A 327 7.78 11.50 2.50
N ILE A 328 8.71 10.68 2.00
CA ILE A 328 9.86 10.23 2.80
C ILE A 328 10.71 11.42 3.25
N GLN A 329 10.97 12.38 2.35
CA GLN A 329 11.83 13.53 2.66
C GLN A 329 11.26 14.38 3.82
N GLU A 330 9.96 14.65 3.79
CA GLU A 330 9.28 15.38 4.88
C GLU A 330 9.33 14.60 6.19
N CYS A 331 9.15 13.27 6.16
CA CYS A 331 9.26 12.42 7.35
C CYS A 331 10.69 12.36 7.90
N VAL A 332 11.71 12.29 7.05
CA VAL A 332 13.13 12.35 7.46
C VAL A 332 13.42 13.69 8.14
N ASP A 333 13.01 14.80 7.54
CA ASP A 333 13.20 16.13 8.12
C ASP A 333 12.50 16.27 9.46
N THR A 334 11.26 15.80 9.55
CA THR A 334 10.46 15.81 10.79
C THR A 334 11.12 14.98 11.87
N TYR A 335 11.54 13.75 11.55
CA TYR A 335 12.23 12.84 12.45
C TYR A 335 13.52 13.44 12.99
N LEU A 336 14.41 13.93 12.13
CA LEU A 336 15.67 14.56 12.55
C LEU A 336 15.43 15.82 13.41
N ASN A 337 14.42 16.62 13.07
CA ASN A 337 14.04 17.79 13.86
C ASN A 337 13.48 17.42 15.23
N GLN A 338 12.76 16.31 15.35
CA GLN A 338 12.29 15.80 16.64
C GLN A 338 13.46 15.32 17.50
N LEU A 339 14.43 14.59 16.93
CA LEU A 339 15.64 14.17 17.65
C LEU A 339 16.47 15.36 18.16
N LYS A 340 16.60 16.43 17.35
CA LYS A 340 17.30 17.68 17.75
C LYS A 340 16.65 18.38 18.95
N LYS A 341 15.32 18.29 19.04
CA LYS A 341 14.54 18.93 20.12
C LYS A 341 14.42 18.05 21.37
N SER A 342 14.61 16.74 21.23
CA SER A 342 14.48 15.78 22.33
C SER A 342 15.63 15.95 23.33
N PRO A 343 15.35 16.12 24.64
CA PRO A 343 16.39 16.19 25.67
C PRO A 343 17.19 14.89 25.76
N THR A 344 16.58 13.75 25.41
CA THR A 344 17.19 12.42 25.47
C THR A 344 18.20 12.19 24.35
N TYR A 345 17.94 12.69 23.15
CA TYR A 345 18.71 12.33 21.95
C TYR A 345 19.61 13.44 21.42
N ARG A 346 19.36 14.70 21.79
CA ARG A 346 20.08 15.86 21.25
C ARG A 346 21.60 15.76 21.40
N GLU A 347 22.08 15.23 22.53
CA GLU A 347 23.52 15.13 22.82
C GLU A 347 24.22 13.99 22.06
N HIS A 348 23.44 13.02 21.56
CA HIS A 348 23.95 11.85 20.83
C HIS A 348 23.81 12.00 19.31
N LEU A 349 23.09 13.02 18.84
CA LEU A 349 22.88 13.27 17.43
C LEU A 349 24.16 13.80 16.78
N THR A 350 24.77 12.99 15.92
CA THR A 350 25.97 13.37 15.16
C THR A 350 25.61 13.88 13.77
N GLY A 351 26.41 14.80 13.23
CA GLY A 351 26.26 15.23 11.83
C GLY A 351 26.43 14.09 10.82
N VAL A 352 27.21 13.06 11.17
CA VAL A 352 27.39 11.84 10.37
C VAL A 352 26.07 11.06 10.29
N TYR A 353 25.41 10.82 11.43
CA TYR A 353 24.11 10.13 11.47
C TYR A 353 23.05 10.84 10.62
N GLU A 354 22.96 12.18 10.73
CA GLU A 354 22.03 12.96 9.90
C GLU A 354 22.32 12.81 8.40
N GLN A 355 23.60 12.89 8.03
CA GLN A 355 24.02 12.75 6.64
C GLN A 355 23.78 11.35 6.11
N ASP A 356 24.01 10.30 6.91
CA ASP A 356 23.83 8.92 6.48
C ASP A 356 22.35 8.57 6.26
N ILE A 357 21.45 9.04 7.12
CA ILE A 357 20.00 8.88 6.92
C ILE A 357 19.54 9.63 5.67
N ARG A 358 19.95 10.90 5.50
CA ARG A 358 19.60 11.67 4.30
C ARG A 358 20.14 11.01 3.05
N LYS A 359 21.40 10.61 3.06
CA LYS A 359 22.08 9.94 1.95
C LYS A 359 21.40 8.63 1.58
N TYR A 360 20.94 7.85 2.56
CA TYR A 360 20.19 6.62 2.32
C TYR A 360 18.92 6.91 1.49
N TYR A 361 18.09 7.87 1.89
CA TYR A 361 16.84 8.16 1.20
C TYR A 361 16.98 9.07 -0.04
N GLU A 362 18.03 9.89 -0.13
CA GLU A 362 18.29 10.80 -1.26
C GLU A 362 19.08 10.15 -2.40
N LYS A 363 20.06 9.30 -2.06
CA LYS A 363 20.90 8.59 -3.06
C LYS A 363 20.37 7.22 -3.42
N ASP A 364 19.21 6.83 -2.90
CA ASP A 364 18.64 5.55 -3.24
C ASP A 364 18.50 5.44 -4.76
N LYS A 365 19.14 4.42 -5.33
CA LYS A 365 19.14 4.14 -6.77
C LYS A 365 17.70 3.98 -7.30
N ASP A 366 16.81 3.64 -6.39
CA ASP A 366 15.41 3.30 -6.61
C ASP A 366 14.47 4.51 -6.53
N ARG A 367 14.99 5.69 -6.15
CA ARG A 367 14.26 6.97 -6.08
C ARG A 367 12.91 6.87 -5.36
N THR A 368 12.84 6.05 -4.32
CA THR A 368 11.62 5.86 -3.54
C THR A 368 11.19 7.20 -2.92
N LYS A 369 9.90 7.53 -3.03
CA LYS A 369 9.34 8.78 -2.49
C LYS A 369 8.25 8.57 -1.45
N SER A 370 7.62 7.41 -1.45
CA SER A 370 6.55 7.03 -0.53
C SER A 370 6.65 5.55 -0.16
N ILE A 371 6.14 5.20 1.02
CA ILE A 371 6.21 3.84 1.57
C ILE A 371 4.86 3.49 2.18
N LEU A 372 4.39 2.28 1.96
CA LEU A 372 3.40 1.65 2.84
C LEU A 372 4.07 0.50 3.59
N SER A 373 4.09 0.56 4.91
CA SER A 373 4.57 -0.50 5.78
C SER A 373 3.37 -1.28 6.32
N VAL A 374 3.35 -2.59 6.12
CA VAL A 374 2.26 -3.47 6.57
C VAL A 374 2.83 -4.57 7.48
N PRO A 375 2.34 -4.72 8.72
CA PRO A 375 2.82 -5.77 9.61
C PRO A 375 2.37 -7.15 9.09
N ILE A 376 3.27 -8.12 9.22
CA ILE A 376 3.08 -9.53 8.84
C ILE A 376 3.07 -10.37 10.11
N GLY A 377 2.00 -11.13 10.30
CA GLY A 377 1.79 -11.95 11.48
C GLY A 377 2.58 -13.25 11.47
N LYS A 378 2.95 -13.72 12.65
CA LYS A 378 3.38 -15.09 12.92
C LYS A 378 2.16 -15.91 13.28
N LEU A 379 1.82 -16.89 12.45
CA LEU A 379 0.70 -17.81 12.66
C LEU A 379 1.24 -19.06 13.35
N ASP A 380 0.63 -19.48 14.44
CA ASP A 380 0.98 -20.73 15.11
C ASP A 380 0.32 -21.91 14.38
N ILE A 381 1.05 -22.49 13.44
CA ILE A 381 0.59 -23.64 12.65
C ILE A 381 1.02 -24.91 13.38
N ASP A 382 0.06 -25.65 13.92
CA ASP A 382 0.32 -26.95 14.55
C ASP A 382 0.87 -27.95 13.52
N CYS A 383 2.01 -28.56 13.86
CA CYS A 383 2.68 -29.52 13.00
C CYS A 383 1.80 -30.74 12.70
N ASN A 384 0.94 -31.17 13.62
CA ASN A 384 0.18 -32.40 13.47
C ASN A 384 -1.04 -32.24 12.56
N THR A 385 -1.73 -31.11 12.70
CA THR A 385 -2.99 -30.82 11.99
C THR A 385 -2.76 -30.00 10.72
N LEU A 386 -1.72 -29.17 10.70
CA LEU A 386 -1.44 -28.17 9.66
C LEU A 386 -2.64 -27.25 9.40
N GLU A 387 -3.42 -26.97 10.44
CA GLU A 387 -4.53 -26.03 10.39
C GLU A 387 -3.98 -24.59 10.38
N ILE A 388 -4.49 -23.77 9.45
CA ILE A 388 -4.08 -22.38 9.30
C ILE A 388 -5.00 -21.49 10.15
N PRO A 389 -4.48 -20.82 11.20
CA PRO A 389 -5.30 -19.92 12.00
C PRO A 389 -5.61 -18.63 11.25
N ILE A 390 -6.74 -18.01 11.60
CA ILE A 390 -7.21 -16.77 10.96
C ILE A 390 -6.49 -15.54 11.53
N VAL A 391 -6.09 -15.59 12.80
CA VAL A 391 -5.52 -14.48 13.57
C VAL A 391 -4.10 -14.84 14.00
N PHE A 392 -3.18 -13.89 13.91
CA PHE A 392 -1.82 -14.01 14.44
C PHE A 392 -1.75 -13.40 15.84
N GLU A 393 -0.91 -13.97 16.70
CA GLU A 393 -0.67 -13.45 18.05
C GLU A 393 0.56 -12.53 18.10
N GLU A 394 1.57 -12.83 17.29
CA GLU A 394 2.83 -12.10 17.23
C GLU A 394 3.11 -11.55 15.83
N ILE A 395 3.94 -10.52 15.73
CA ILE A 395 4.39 -9.96 14.45
C ILE A 395 5.70 -10.64 14.07
N ALA A 396 5.71 -11.36 12.94
CA ALA A 396 6.91 -11.96 12.37
C ALA A 396 7.80 -10.91 11.69
N GLY A 397 7.19 -9.89 11.10
CA GLY A 397 7.90 -8.93 10.28
C GLY A 397 7.01 -7.83 9.70
N VAL A 398 7.55 -7.11 8.72
CA VAL A 398 6.85 -6.03 8.01
C VAL A 398 7.17 -6.13 6.53
N ILE A 399 6.14 -6.08 5.68
CA ILE A 399 6.33 -5.82 4.26
C ILE A 399 6.28 -4.33 4.00
N ASN A 400 7.34 -3.79 3.37
CA ASN A 400 7.36 -2.43 2.88
C ASN A 400 7.10 -2.43 1.39
N ILE A 401 6.15 -1.62 0.95
CA ILE A 401 5.82 -1.37 -0.45
C ILE A 401 6.28 0.04 -0.79
N TYR A 402 7.24 0.13 -1.70
CA TYR A 402 7.94 1.32 -2.12
C TYR A 402 7.46 1.77 -3.48
N VAL A 403 7.26 3.08 -3.63
CA VAL A 403 6.83 3.68 -4.90
C VAL A 403 7.66 4.92 -5.20
N ASP A 404 8.09 5.09 -6.45
CA ASP A 404 8.90 6.22 -6.93
C ASP A 404 8.09 7.52 -7.17
N ARG A 405 6.97 7.67 -6.46
CA ARG A 405 6.03 8.79 -6.56
C ARG A 405 5.68 9.33 -5.18
N VAL A 406 5.70 10.66 -5.01
CA VAL A 406 5.21 11.28 -3.76
C VAL A 406 3.71 11.07 -3.68
N ASN A 407 3.24 10.67 -2.50
CA ASN A 407 1.83 10.53 -2.17
C ASN A 407 1.05 9.66 -3.18
N PHE A 408 1.56 8.46 -3.49
CA PHE A 408 0.98 7.58 -4.51
C PHE A 408 -0.47 7.13 -4.21
N LEU A 409 -0.85 7.07 -2.93
CA LEU A 409 -2.23 6.76 -2.51
C LEU A 409 -3.08 8.03 -2.35
N GLU A 410 -2.58 9.22 -2.67
CA GLU A 410 -3.27 10.53 -2.65
C GLU A 410 -3.77 11.01 -1.27
N ASN A 411 -4.40 10.15 -0.47
CA ASN A 411 -4.97 10.47 0.84
C ASN A 411 -4.98 9.23 1.77
N GLU A 412 -5.24 9.45 3.06
CA GLU A 412 -5.25 8.39 4.09
C GLU A 412 -6.39 7.37 3.88
N ILE A 413 -7.59 7.83 3.53
CA ILE A 413 -8.75 6.93 3.29
C ILE A 413 -8.44 5.93 2.17
N LYS A 414 -7.82 6.41 1.09
CA LYS A 414 -7.42 5.57 -0.05
C LYS A 414 -6.30 4.60 0.34
N SER A 415 -5.46 4.95 1.31
CA SER A 415 -4.48 4.01 1.88
C SER A 415 -5.12 2.89 2.69
N GLU A 416 -6.14 3.18 3.50
CA GLU A 416 -6.92 2.17 4.22
C GLU A 416 -7.68 1.24 3.26
N VAL A 417 -8.24 1.80 2.19
CA VAL A 417 -8.94 1.04 1.13
C VAL A 417 -7.97 0.15 0.35
N TYR A 418 -6.77 0.67 0.04
CA TYR A 418 -5.71 -0.11 -0.59
C TYR A 418 -5.26 -1.26 0.31
N TYR A 419 -4.98 -0.99 1.59
CA TYR A 419 -4.64 -2.03 2.56
C TYR A 419 -5.74 -3.09 2.67
N SER A 420 -7.00 -2.68 2.78
CA SER A 420 -8.16 -3.58 2.80
C SER A 420 -8.25 -4.45 1.54
N THR A 421 -7.77 -3.94 0.40
CA THR A 421 -7.70 -4.69 -0.86
C THR A 421 -6.60 -5.75 -0.79
N ILE A 422 -5.37 -5.40 -0.38
CA ILE A 422 -4.23 -6.34 -0.37
C ILE A 422 -4.18 -7.25 0.86
N LYS A 423 -5.00 -6.99 1.90
CA LYS A 423 -5.00 -7.72 3.17
C LYS A 423 -5.05 -9.26 3.02
N PRO A 424 -5.84 -9.86 2.11
CA PRO A 424 -5.81 -11.30 1.91
C PRO A 424 -4.45 -11.81 1.39
N LEU A 425 -3.78 -11.05 0.51
CA LEU A 425 -2.43 -11.38 0.04
C LEU A 425 -1.39 -11.25 1.17
N CYS A 426 -1.53 -10.26 2.05
CA CYS A 426 -0.67 -10.14 3.24
C CYS A 426 -0.89 -11.30 4.23
N HIS A 427 -2.13 -11.79 4.36
CA HIS A 427 -2.41 -13.00 5.13
C HIS A 427 -1.76 -14.23 4.50
N ASN A 428 -1.87 -14.40 3.18
CA ASN A 428 -1.18 -15.45 2.43
C ASN A 428 0.35 -15.42 2.65
N LEU A 429 0.96 -14.22 2.68
CA LEU A 429 2.37 -14.06 3.01
C LEU A 429 2.68 -14.51 4.46
N SER A 430 1.79 -14.17 5.40
CA SER A 430 1.92 -14.60 6.81
C SER A 430 1.91 -16.13 6.95
N VAL A 431 1.03 -16.80 6.19
CA VAL A 431 0.98 -18.28 6.14
C VAL A 431 2.29 -18.86 5.61
N LEU A 432 2.79 -18.38 4.47
CA LEU A 432 4.03 -18.90 3.88
C LEU A 432 5.25 -18.68 4.77
N MET A 433 5.34 -17.50 5.40
CA MET A 433 6.40 -17.21 6.38
C MET A 433 6.33 -18.15 7.59
N SER A 434 5.12 -18.41 8.08
CA SER A 434 4.90 -19.31 9.22
C SER A 434 5.20 -20.77 8.87
N LEU A 435 4.85 -21.22 7.65
CA LEU A 435 5.24 -22.54 7.13
C LEU A 435 6.77 -22.68 7.02
N LYS A 436 7.46 -21.63 6.56
CA LYS A 436 8.92 -21.63 6.48
C LYS A 436 9.57 -21.73 7.86
N ILE A 437 9.04 -21.01 8.84
CA ILE A 437 9.48 -21.09 10.25
C ILE A 437 9.23 -22.50 10.81
N LEU A 438 8.05 -23.06 10.58
CA LEU A 438 7.70 -24.41 11.02
C LEU A 438 8.66 -25.46 10.43
N TYR A 439 8.91 -25.37 9.13
CA TYR A 439 9.82 -26.29 8.44
C TYR A 439 11.24 -26.19 8.99
N SER A 440 11.73 -24.98 9.27
CA SER A 440 13.04 -24.80 9.89
C SER A 440 13.15 -25.40 11.29
N LYS A 441 12.09 -25.24 12.12
CA LYS A 441 12.02 -25.87 13.44
C LYS A 441 12.10 -27.39 13.33
N LEU A 442 11.41 -27.99 12.36
CA LEU A 442 11.48 -29.43 12.10
C LEU A 442 12.90 -29.87 11.73
N LEU A 443 13.57 -29.15 10.83
CA LEU A 443 14.95 -29.44 10.44
C LEU A 443 15.92 -29.34 11.63
N ASN A 444 15.80 -28.30 12.45
CA ASN A 444 16.64 -28.13 13.64
C ASN A 444 16.42 -29.24 14.66
N SER A 445 15.16 -29.66 14.87
CA SER A 445 14.83 -30.77 15.76
C SER A 445 15.41 -32.10 15.27
N TYR A 446 15.44 -32.32 13.96
CA TYR A 446 16.07 -33.48 13.35
C TYR A 446 17.59 -33.48 13.58
N ASN A 447 18.27 -32.36 13.29
CA ASN A 447 19.72 -32.23 13.45
C ASN A 447 20.18 -32.39 14.90
N LEU A 448 19.39 -31.92 15.87
CA LEU A 448 19.68 -32.14 17.30
C LEU A 448 19.57 -33.62 17.68
N ASN A 449 18.55 -34.32 17.16
CA ASN A 449 18.36 -35.75 17.42
C ASN A 449 19.42 -36.63 16.72
N ASP A 450 20.00 -36.19 15.60
CA ASP A 450 21.13 -36.89 14.97
C ASP A 450 22.46 -36.62 15.69
N ASN A 451 22.68 -35.42 16.26
CA ASN A 451 23.84 -35.14 17.10
C ASN A 451 23.82 -35.94 18.44
N GLU A 452 22.63 -36.15 19.03
CA GLU A 452 22.48 -37.05 20.20
C GLU A 452 22.70 -38.54 19.85
N LYS A 453 22.64 -38.92 18.58
CA LYS A 453 23.05 -40.25 18.11
C LYS A 453 24.56 -40.34 17.87
N GLU A 454 25.26 -39.26 17.54
CA GLU A 454 26.72 -39.25 17.45
C GLU A 454 27.40 -39.29 18.83
N ASP A 455 26.83 -38.65 19.86
CA ASP A 455 27.40 -38.67 21.22
C ASP A 455 27.18 -39.99 21.99
N ASN A 456 26.25 -40.86 21.54
CA ASN A 456 26.00 -42.15 22.18
C ASN A 456 26.82 -43.34 21.63
N TYR A 457 27.78 -43.10 20.73
CA TYR A 457 28.72 -44.16 20.28
C TYR A 457 30.09 -44.14 20.95
N LEU A 458 30.40 -43.15 21.80
CA LEU A 458 31.69 -43.04 22.49
C LEU A 458 31.64 -43.24 24.03
N THR A 459 30.49 -43.60 24.58
CA THR A 459 30.34 -43.80 26.04
C THR A 459 29.77 -45.14 26.51
N ASP A 460 29.40 -46.07 25.62
CA ASP A 460 28.77 -47.36 26.02
C ASP A 460 29.55 -48.63 25.63
N LEU A 461 30.88 -48.56 25.44
CA LEU A 461 31.74 -49.74 25.31
C LEU A 461 32.92 -49.78 26.30
N LYS A 462 32.82 -49.04 27.41
CA LYS A 462 33.73 -49.16 28.58
C LYS A 462 33.02 -49.32 29.92
N SER A 463 31.71 -49.50 29.94
CA SER A 463 30.97 -49.79 31.16
C SER A 463 29.95 -50.89 30.94
N GLU A 464 30.43 -52.09 30.61
CA GLU A 464 29.85 -53.31 31.15
C GLU A 464 30.90 -54.42 31.13
N VAL A 465 31.09 -54.98 32.32
CA VAL A 465 31.99 -56.09 32.70
C VAL A 465 31.37 -57.41 32.29
#